data_AF-A0A1V5HI21-F1
#
_entry.id   AF-A0A1V5HI21-F1
#
_cell.length_a   1.000
_cell.length_b   1.000
_cell.length_c   1.000
_cell.angle_alpha   90.00
_cell.angle_beta   90.00
_cell.angle_gamma   90.00
#
_symmetry.space_group_name_H-M   'P 1'
#
loop_
_entity.id
_entity.type
_entity.pdbx_description
1 polymer ?
#
loop_
_entity_poly.entity_id
_entity_poly.type
_entity_poly.pdbx_seq_one_letter_code
_entity_poly.pdbx_strand_id
1 'polypeptide(L)'
;MGCGGKQRFSLVELLVTAAIVALLLVVLLGAVQKARSVANATACLSNLRAVAVALMSYRSDNGGLPLDGLSQVLAPHGLLERSLHCPMTGHHYERFYVARRGTVYERDYLIGCPDHRDGGRALAVFDDGAVFSGKSGPVNWEGHSVLPGDLVTGGELQFEDGSVAVLSLGTRAYVAASFRAGDGVPHTIVRVPCDNGNCALDVTVAEGARFEVVTPAAIAAAGGARFRVRAVSSSSMFQTHVDVVSGRVKVLARSGQGGILGPGQSMTSAEPSGGVPRDFSPGP
;
A
#
# COMPACT_ATOMS: atom_id res chain seq x y z
N MET A 1 -5.94 -8.07 77.75
CA MET A 1 -4.91 -8.74 76.94
C MET A 1 -5.58 -9.48 75.79
N GLY A 2 -5.55 -8.92 74.58
CA GLY A 2 -6.02 -9.60 73.38
C GLY A 2 -4.86 -10.32 72.71
N CYS A 3 -4.78 -11.64 72.85
CA CYS A 3 -3.85 -12.46 72.08
C CYS A 3 -4.33 -12.54 70.63
N GLY A 4 -3.88 -11.62 69.78
CA GLY A 4 -4.04 -11.69 68.33
C GLY A 4 -3.20 -12.85 67.79
N GLY A 5 -3.80 -14.04 67.73
CA GLY A 5 -3.19 -15.20 67.08
C GLY A 5 -2.88 -14.89 65.63
N LYS A 6 -1.59 -14.84 65.27
CA LYS A 6 -1.17 -14.65 63.88
C LYS A 6 -1.62 -15.88 63.09
N GLN A 7 -2.70 -15.74 62.31
CA GLN A 7 -3.13 -16.76 61.35
C GLN A 7 -1.97 -17.02 60.38
N ARG A 8 -1.45 -18.25 60.40
CA ARG A 8 -0.42 -18.68 59.46
C ARG A 8 -1.14 -19.23 58.23
N PHE A 9 -0.91 -18.58 57.09
CA PHE A 9 -1.41 -19.04 55.78
C PHE A 9 -1.01 -20.50 55.55
N SER A 10 -1.95 -21.32 55.10
CA SER A 10 -1.66 -22.68 54.65
C SER A 10 -0.99 -22.66 53.27
N LEU A 11 -0.16 -23.67 53.00
CA LEU A 11 0.49 -23.83 51.70
C LEU A 11 -0.55 -23.96 50.56
N VAL A 12 -1.71 -24.54 50.87
CA VAL A 12 -2.84 -24.69 49.94
C VAL A 12 -3.47 -23.34 49.60
N GLU A 13 -3.72 -22.47 50.59
CA GLU A 13 -4.28 -21.13 50.34
C GLU A 13 -3.37 -20.28 49.46
N LEU A 14 -2.06 -20.34 49.67
CA LEU A 14 -1.09 -19.63 48.82
C LEU A 14 -1.12 -20.15 47.38
N LEU A 15 -1.21 -21.47 47.20
CA LEU A 15 -1.23 -22.11 45.89
C LEU A 15 -2.50 -21.75 45.10
N VAL A 16 -3.68 -21.85 45.73
CA VAL A 16 -4.96 -21.48 45.09
C VAL A 16 -4.97 -19.99 44.72
N THR A 17 -4.45 -19.12 45.60
CA THR A 17 -4.38 -17.68 45.33
C THR A 17 -3.49 -17.37 44.14
N ALA A 18 -2.29 -17.96 44.09
CA ALA A 18 -1.39 -17.79 42.97
C ALA A 18 -1.99 -18.32 41.65
N ALA A 19 -2.73 -19.43 41.71
CA ALA A 19 -3.44 -19.99 40.55
C ALA A 19 -4.52 -19.04 40.01
N ILE A 20 -5.33 -18.43 40.90
CA ILE A 20 -6.35 -17.45 40.51
C ILE A 20 -5.71 -16.20 39.91
N VAL A 21 -4.64 -15.67 40.53
CA VAL A 21 -3.91 -14.50 40.00
C VAL A 21 -3.32 -14.80 38.62
N ALA A 22 -2.71 -15.98 38.44
CA ALA A 22 -2.17 -16.39 37.14
C ALA A 22 -3.26 -16.46 36.06
N LEU A 23 -4.44 -17.02 36.39
CA LEU A 23 -5.59 -17.06 35.49
C LEU A 23 -6.07 -15.65 35.10
N LEU A 24 -6.20 -14.75 36.07
CA LEU A 24 -6.62 -13.36 35.82
C LEU A 24 -5.61 -12.62 34.91
N LEU A 25 -4.31 -12.82 35.13
CA LEU A 25 -3.26 -12.22 34.30
C LEU A 25 -3.36 -12.70 32.84
N VAL A 26 -3.56 -14.00 32.61
CA VAL A 26 -3.72 -14.53 31.24
C VAL A 26 -4.87 -13.85 30.49
N VAL A 27 -6.02 -13.68 31.15
CA VAL A 27 -7.18 -12.99 30.55
C VAL A 27 -6.88 -11.50 30.30
N LEU A 28 -6.22 -10.83 31.24
CA LEU A 28 -5.83 -9.43 31.12
C LEU A 28 -4.86 -9.19 29.95
N LEU A 29 -3.87 -10.06 29.74
CA LEU A 29 -2.89 -9.91 28.66
C LEU A 29 -3.57 -9.93 27.28
N GLY A 30 -4.49 -10.88 27.04
CA GLY A 30 -5.23 -10.95 25.78
C GLY A 30 -6.08 -9.71 25.53
N ALA A 31 -6.74 -9.19 26.57
CA ALA A 31 -7.54 -7.97 26.47
C ALA A 31 -6.69 -6.73 26.12
N VAL A 32 -5.51 -6.57 26.74
CA VAL A 32 -4.61 -5.44 26.47
C VAL A 32 -4.05 -5.48 25.05
N GLN A 33 -3.70 -6.66 24.53
CA GLN A 33 -3.20 -6.79 23.16
C GLN A 33 -4.24 -6.33 22.13
N LYS A 34 -5.50 -6.76 22.29
CA LYS A 34 -6.62 -6.33 21.44
C LYS A 34 -6.95 -4.85 21.58
N ALA A 35 -6.79 -4.27 22.78
CA ALA A 35 -6.97 -2.83 22.96
C ALA A 35 -5.90 -2.02 22.23
N ARG A 36 -4.62 -2.46 22.29
CA ARG A 36 -3.51 -1.80 21.60
C ARG A 36 -3.65 -1.83 20.09
N SER A 37 -4.06 -2.95 19.51
CA SER A 37 -4.22 -3.06 18.06
C SER A 37 -5.34 -2.16 17.53
N VAL A 38 -6.48 -2.07 18.24
CA VAL A 38 -7.56 -1.14 17.91
C VAL A 38 -7.07 0.31 18.02
N ALA A 39 -6.34 0.65 19.08
CA ALA A 39 -5.76 1.98 19.24
C ALA A 39 -4.75 2.32 18.13
N ASN A 40 -3.93 1.37 17.71
CA ASN A 40 -2.99 1.56 16.59
C ASN A 40 -3.72 1.76 15.27
N ALA A 41 -4.80 1.01 15.02
CA ALA A 41 -5.62 1.16 13.82
C ALA A 41 -6.35 2.51 13.78
N THR A 42 -6.91 2.98 14.90
CA THR A 42 -7.55 4.30 14.97
C THR A 42 -6.53 5.43 14.83
N ALA A 43 -5.35 5.29 15.43
CA ALA A 43 -4.24 6.23 15.25
C ALA A 43 -3.75 6.28 13.80
N CYS A 44 -3.62 5.13 13.13
CA CYS A 44 -3.25 5.07 11.72
C CYS A 44 -4.29 5.77 10.82
N LEU A 45 -5.58 5.52 11.06
CA LEU A 45 -6.66 6.19 10.34
C LEU A 45 -6.65 7.71 10.58
N SER A 46 -6.37 8.15 11.80
CA SER A 46 -6.20 9.57 12.13
C SER A 46 -5.01 10.19 11.39
N ASN A 47 -3.87 9.49 11.37
CA ASN A 47 -2.68 9.89 10.64
C ASN A 47 -2.96 10.05 9.13
N LEU A 48 -3.62 9.07 8.50
CA LEU A 48 -3.96 9.16 7.07
C LEU A 48 -4.98 10.25 6.75
N ARG A 49 -5.89 10.59 7.66
CA ARG A 49 -6.75 11.77 7.51
C ARG A 49 -5.94 13.07 7.55
N ALA A 50 -4.97 13.18 8.45
CA ALA A 50 -4.07 14.34 8.48
C ALA A 50 -3.23 14.43 7.19
N VAL A 51 -2.72 13.29 6.69
CA VAL A 51 -2.03 13.23 5.40
C VAL A 51 -2.94 13.67 4.25
N ALA A 52 -4.19 13.21 4.21
CA ALA A 52 -5.15 13.60 3.18
C ALA A 52 -5.39 15.12 3.17
N VAL A 53 -5.61 15.72 4.34
CA VAL A 53 -5.78 17.18 4.48
C VAL A 53 -4.53 17.92 4.00
N ALA A 54 -3.33 17.47 4.41
CA ALA A 54 -2.09 18.09 3.98
C ALA A 54 -1.85 17.97 2.47
N LEU A 55 -2.13 16.80 1.86
CA LEU A 55 -2.05 16.59 0.42
C LEU A 55 -3.03 17.49 -0.34
N MET A 56 -4.26 17.66 0.15
CA MET A 56 -5.26 18.54 -0.48
C MET A 56 -4.89 20.01 -0.34
N SER A 57 -4.35 20.43 0.81
CA SER A 57 -3.80 21.79 0.98
C SER A 57 -2.63 22.02 0.02
N TYR A 58 -1.67 21.10 -0.05
CA TYR A 58 -0.56 21.20 -0.99
C TYR A 58 -1.06 21.29 -2.44
N ARG A 59 -2.03 20.45 -2.83
CA ARG A 59 -2.62 20.47 -4.17
C ARG A 59 -3.30 21.81 -4.48
N SER A 60 -3.99 22.38 -3.50
CA SER A 60 -4.61 23.71 -3.64
C SER A 60 -3.57 24.79 -3.90
N ASP A 61 -2.43 24.74 -3.21
CA ASP A 61 -1.41 25.78 -3.29
C ASP A 61 -0.47 25.62 -4.50
N ASN A 62 -0.25 24.39 -4.96
CA ASN A 62 0.76 24.06 -5.99
C ASN A 62 0.15 23.56 -7.32
N GLY A 63 -1.17 23.35 -7.39
CA GLY A 63 -1.86 22.86 -8.59
C GLY A 63 -1.62 21.39 -8.93
N GLY A 64 -0.92 20.65 -8.08
CA GLY A 64 -0.56 19.24 -8.29
C GLY A 64 -0.17 18.55 -6.98
N LEU A 65 0.08 17.25 -7.04
CA LEU A 65 0.51 16.47 -5.87
C LEU A 65 2.05 16.42 -5.78
N PRO A 66 2.63 16.22 -4.57
CA PRO A 66 4.08 16.17 -4.40
C PRO A 66 4.73 15.04 -5.21
N LEU A 67 5.91 15.30 -5.78
CA LEU A 67 6.72 14.29 -6.50
C LEU A 67 8.06 14.03 -5.79
N ASP A 68 8.58 15.01 -5.05
CA ASP A 68 9.91 15.02 -4.44
C ASP A 68 9.97 14.45 -3.01
N GLY A 69 8.87 13.82 -2.57
CA GLY A 69 8.71 13.15 -1.28
C GLY A 69 7.76 13.87 -0.33
N LEU A 70 7.20 13.16 0.65
CA LEU A 70 6.06 13.68 1.44
C LEU A 70 6.49 14.40 2.71
N SER A 71 7.48 13.87 3.43
CA SER A 71 7.94 14.42 4.72
C SER A 71 8.27 15.90 4.65
N GLN A 72 9.14 16.28 3.71
CA GLN A 72 9.62 17.65 3.56
C GLN A 72 8.53 18.58 3.01
N VAL A 73 7.74 18.07 2.07
CA VAL A 73 6.78 18.86 1.32
C VAL A 73 5.49 19.12 2.11
N LEU A 74 5.07 18.18 2.96
CA LEU A 74 3.84 18.31 3.72
C LEU A 74 4.03 18.90 5.12
N ALA A 75 5.26 19.01 5.63
CA ALA A 75 5.54 19.66 6.91
C ALA A 75 5.00 21.10 7.01
N PRO A 76 5.15 21.97 5.98
CA PRO A 76 4.53 23.30 5.98
C PRO A 76 3.00 23.28 6.01
N HIS A 77 2.37 22.18 5.59
CA HIS A 77 0.91 21.99 5.58
C HIS A 77 0.40 21.34 6.88
N GLY A 78 1.13 21.51 7.99
CA GLY A 78 0.72 21.07 9.32
C GLY A 78 0.86 19.57 9.57
N LEU A 79 1.50 18.83 8.66
CA LEU A 79 1.77 17.42 8.85
C LEU A 79 3.03 17.22 9.72
N LEU A 80 2.92 16.38 10.73
CA LEU A 80 4.07 15.99 11.55
C LEU A 80 4.71 14.73 10.98
N GLU A 81 6.03 14.63 11.01
CA GLU A 81 6.76 13.47 10.48
C GLU A 81 6.29 12.13 11.08
N ARG A 82 6.02 12.14 12.39
CA ARG A 82 5.46 10.96 13.09
C ARG A 82 4.10 10.50 12.53
N SER A 83 3.35 11.41 11.90
CA SER A 83 2.06 11.11 11.28
C SER A 83 2.22 10.44 9.92
N LEU A 84 3.42 10.39 9.34
CA LEU A 84 3.72 9.58 8.16
C LEU A 84 4.10 8.13 8.49
N HIS A 85 4.15 7.77 9.76
CA HIS A 85 4.52 6.43 10.20
C HIS A 85 3.29 5.64 10.66
N CYS A 86 3.26 4.35 10.32
CA CYS A 86 2.30 3.40 10.85
C CYS A 86 2.57 3.14 12.34
N PRO A 87 1.61 3.39 13.26
CA PRO A 87 1.78 3.10 14.69
C PRO A 87 1.98 1.62 15.00
N MET A 88 1.60 0.73 14.08
CA MET A 88 1.68 -0.72 14.27
C MET A 88 2.98 -1.33 13.78
N THR A 89 3.42 -0.96 12.56
CA THR A 89 4.58 -1.56 11.90
C THR A 89 5.81 -0.65 11.92
N GLY A 90 5.63 0.64 12.19
CA GLY A 90 6.68 1.65 12.06
C GLY A 90 6.99 2.03 10.62
N HIS A 91 6.38 1.38 9.61
CA HIS A 91 6.64 1.71 8.21
C HIS A 91 6.16 3.11 7.84
N HIS A 92 6.95 3.77 6.99
CA HIS A 92 6.61 5.07 6.42
C HIS A 92 5.57 4.91 5.30
N TYR A 93 4.49 5.70 5.31
CA TYR A 93 3.41 5.61 4.32
C TYR A 93 3.84 6.01 2.91
N GLU A 94 4.89 6.83 2.77
CA GLU A 94 5.40 7.25 1.45
C GLU A 94 5.81 6.05 0.58
N ARG A 95 6.18 4.93 1.20
CA ARG A 95 6.43 3.66 0.51
C ARG A 95 5.22 3.18 -0.32
N PHE A 96 4.02 3.57 0.08
CA PHE A 96 2.75 3.23 -0.55
C PHE A 96 2.11 4.42 -1.26
N TYR A 97 2.82 5.55 -1.39
CA TYR A 97 2.36 6.71 -2.14
C TYR A 97 2.55 6.49 -3.64
N VAL A 98 1.62 6.97 -4.47
CA VAL A 98 1.71 6.92 -5.94
C VAL A 98 1.62 8.33 -6.49
N ALA A 99 2.78 8.92 -6.75
CA ALA A 99 2.93 10.25 -7.32
C ALA A 99 2.46 10.28 -8.79
N ARG A 100 1.51 11.14 -9.15
CA ARG A 100 0.95 11.19 -10.51
C ARG A 100 0.71 12.61 -10.99
N ARG A 101 0.91 12.85 -12.29
CA ARG A 101 0.59 14.10 -13.00
C ARG A 101 -0.64 13.91 -13.89
N GLY A 102 -1.80 13.72 -13.27
CA GLY A 102 -3.06 13.43 -13.97
C GLY A 102 -3.83 12.32 -13.28
N THR A 103 -4.95 11.92 -13.88
CA THR A 103 -5.82 10.87 -13.35
C THR A 103 -5.85 9.65 -14.26
N VAL A 104 -5.98 8.44 -13.70
CA VAL A 104 -6.23 7.21 -14.46
C VAL A 104 -7.68 6.76 -14.34
N TYR A 105 -8.28 6.85 -13.16
CA TYR A 105 -9.70 6.62 -12.91
C TYR A 105 -10.42 7.91 -12.51
N GLU A 106 -11.72 7.81 -12.27
CA GLU A 106 -12.52 8.92 -11.69
C GLU A 106 -12.07 9.26 -10.26
N ARG A 107 -11.58 8.24 -9.53
CA ARG A 107 -11.04 8.38 -8.19
C ARG A 107 -9.80 7.51 -8.03
N ASP A 108 -8.66 8.18 -7.89
CA ASP A 108 -7.34 7.58 -7.93
C ASP A 108 -6.77 7.35 -6.53
N TYR A 109 -6.14 6.21 -6.34
CA TYR A 109 -5.42 5.90 -5.10
C TYR A 109 -4.18 6.79 -4.99
N LEU A 110 -4.01 7.48 -3.86
CA LEU A 110 -2.81 8.29 -3.58
C LEU A 110 -1.86 7.57 -2.65
N ILE A 111 -2.29 7.27 -1.43
CA ILE A 111 -1.45 6.72 -0.36
C ILE A 111 -2.30 5.88 0.57
N GLY A 112 -1.69 4.96 1.29
CA GLY A 112 -2.41 4.08 2.18
C GLY A 112 -1.51 3.40 3.20
N CYS A 113 -2.17 2.76 4.15
CA CYS A 113 -1.55 1.79 5.04
C CYS A 113 -2.21 0.44 4.74
N PRO A 114 -1.49 -0.49 4.11
CA PRO A 114 -2.12 -1.69 3.62
C PRO A 114 -2.05 -2.86 4.61
N ASP A 115 -1.38 -2.68 5.76
CA ASP A 115 -1.24 -3.69 6.79
C ASP A 115 -1.67 -3.21 8.19
N HIS A 116 -2.76 -3.81 8.66
CA HIS A 116 -3.13 -3.82 10.06
C HIS A 116 -3.38 -5.27 10.51
N ARG A 117 -2.54 -5.71 11.45
CA ARG A 117 -2.43 -7.10 11.97
C ARG A 117 -3.71 -7.67 12.58
N ASP A 118 -4.69 -6.83 12.90
CA ASP A 118 -5.93 -7.23 13.58
C ASP A 118 -7.13 -7.49 12.66
N GLY A 119 -6.89 -7.72 11.37
CA GLY A 119 -7.94 -8.24 10.49
C GLY A 119 -7.73 -8.02 8.99
N GLY A 120 -6.49 -7.80 8.53
CA GLY A 120 -6.24 -7.50 7.12
C GLY A 120 -7.03 -6.27 6.71
N ARG A 121 -6.86 -5.15 7.41
CA ARG A 121 -7.53 -3.89 7.06
C ARG A 121 -6.61 -3.05 6.21
N ALA A 122 -7.12 -2.60 5.07
CA ALA A 122 -6.48 -1.60 4.22
C ALA A 122 -7.08 -0.22 4.51
N LEU A 123 -6.19 0.75 4.66
CA LEU A 123 -6.53 2.17 4.64
C LEU A 123 -5.99 2.79 3.36
N ALA A 124 -6.80 3.63 2.72
CA ALA A 124 -6.41 4.32 1.50
C ALA A 124 -6.91 5.76 1.52
N VAL A 125 -6.13 6.65 0.93
CA VAL A 125 -6.46 8.05 0.65
C VAL A 125 -6.56 8.19 -0.85
N PHE A 126 -7.62 8.81 -1.32
CA PHE A 126 -7.85 9.07 -2.73
C PHE A 126 -7.57 10.53 -3.10
N ASP A 127 -7.56 10.81 -4.40
CA ASP A 127 -7.23 12.12 -4.96
C ASP A 127 -8.28 13.20 -4.72
N ASP A 128 -9.48 12.83 -4.32
CA ASP A 128 -10.55 13.69 -3.79
C ASP A 128 -10.40 13.97 -2.27
N GLY A 129 -9.36 13.43 -1.63
CA GLY A 129 -9.12 13.53 -0.19
C GLY A 129 -9.95 12.57 0.66
N ALA A 130 -10.78 11.71 0.05
CA ALA A 130 -11.53 10.71 0.78
C ALA A 130 -10.60 9.66 1.40
N VAL A 131 -10.91 9.27 2.64
CA VAL A 131 -10.17 8.23 3.36
C VAL A 131 -11.05 6.99 3.50
N PHE A 132 -10.60 5.90 2.91
CA PHE A 132 -11.24 4.59 2.99
C PHE A 132 -10.62 3.73 4.10
N SER A 133 -11.48 2.91 4.71
CA SER A 133 -11.09 1.85 5.63
C SER A 133 -11.92 0.61 5.34
N GLY A 134 -11.27 -0.49 4.97
CA GLY A 134 -11.94 -1.76 4.70
C GLY A 134 -10.98 -2.93 4.75
N LYS A 135 -11.37 -4.07 4.18
CA LYS A 135 -10.52 -5.27 4.13
C LYS A 135 -9.50 -5.17 3.00
N SER A 136 -8.27 -5.59 3.27
CA SER A 136 -7.28 -5.88 2.25
C SER A 136 -7.71 -7.13 1.48
N GLY A 137 -7.52 -7.08 0.17
CA GLY A 137 -7.66 -8.24 -0.70
C GLY A 137 -6.45 -9.15 -0.54
N PRO A 138 -6.64 -10.47 -0.37
CA PRO A 138 -5.52 -11.40 -0.36
C PRO A 138 -4.83 -11.42 -1.73
N VAL A 139 -3.50 -11.53 -1.69
CA VAL A 139 -2.68 -11.75 -2.88
C VAL A 139 -1.89 -13.03 -2.68
N ASN A 140 -1.88 -13.90 -3.69
CA ASN A 140 -1.11 -15.12 -3.70
C ASN A 140 0.03 -15.01 -4.71
N TRP A 141 1.21 -15.54 -4.36
CA TRP A 141 2.36 -15.66 -5.23
C TRP A 141 2.92 -17.05 -5.14
N GLU A 142 2.82 -17.83 -6.21
CA GLU A 142 3.35 -19.21 -6.26
C GLU A 142 2.93 -20.06 -5.05
N GLY A 143 1.66 -19.94 -4.62
CA GLY A 143 1.11 -20.64 -3.45
C GLY A 143 1.34 -19.94 -2.10
N HIS A 144 2.14 -18.88 -2.04
CA HIS A 144 2.43 -18.14 -0.81
C HIS A 144 1.55 -16.89 -0.68
N SER A 145 1.08 -16.60 0.54
CA SER A 145 0.38 -15.34 0.80
C SER A 145 1.36 -14.18 0.75
N VAL A 146 1.02 -13.14 -0.01
CA VAL A 146 1.79 -11.89 -0.13
C VAL A 146 1.03 -10.80 0.61
N LEU A 147 1.70 -10.16 1.58
CA LEU A 147 1.18 -8.97 2.23
C LEU A 147 1.60 -7.73 1.43
N PRO A 148 0.79 -6.68 1.42
CA PRO A 148 1.21 -5.42 0.81
C PRO A 148 2.51 -4.89 1.44
N GLY A 149 3.45 -4.52 0.58
CA GLY A 149 4.82 -4.17 0.96
C GLY A 149 5.82 -5.34 0.89
N ASP A 150 5.37 -6.59 0.76
CA ASP A 150 6.24 -7.73 0.51
C ASP A 150 6.79 -7.66 -0.92
N LEU A 151 8.08 -7.94 -1.05
CA LEU A 151 8.78 -7.96 -2.32
C LEU A 151 8.73 -9.37 -2.91
N VAL A 152 8.19 -9.50 -4.11
CA VAL A 152 8.17 -10.74 -4.90
C VAL A 152 9.12 -10.62 -6.10
N THR A 153 9.64 -11.75 -6.59
CA THR A 153 10.59 -11.78 -7.70
C THR A 153 10.26 -12.90 -8.68
N GLY A 154 9.88 -12.55 -9.91
CA GLY A 154 9.40 -13.51 -10.91
C GLY A 154 8.12 -14.23 -10.50
N GLY A 155 7.65 -15.17 -11.31
CA GLY A 155 6.48 -16.00 -11.01
C GLY A 155 5.14 -15.29 -11.19
N GLU A 156 4.08 -15.93 -10.73
CA GLU A 156 2.70 -15.49 -10.92
C GLU A 156 2.10 -14.91 -9.62
N LEU A 157 1.56 -13.69 -9.72
CA LEU A 157 0.70 -13.08 -8.71
C LEU A 157 -0.78 -13.30 -9.08
N GLN A 158 -1.56 -13.83 -8.14
CA GLN A 158 -3.00 -14.01 -8.25
C GLN A 158 -3.73 -13.14 -7.23
N PHE A 159 -4.79 -12.46 -7.66
CA PHE A 159 -5.55 -11.52 -6.86
C PHE A 159 -6.97 -12.02 -6.61
N GLU A 160 -7.61 -11.54 -5.54
CA GLU A 160 -8.97 -11.95 -5.12
C GLU A 160 -10.04 -11.74 -6.22
N ASP A 161 -9.85 -10.75 -7.07
CA ASP A 161 -10.75 -10.41 -8.17
C ASP A 161 -10.60 -11.34 -9.40
N GLY A 162 -9.66 -12.29 -9.35
CA GLY A 162 -9.31 -13.16 -10.47
C GLY A 162 -8.32 -12.55 -11.46
N SER A 163 -7.84 -11.32 -11.22
CA SER A 163 -6.74 -10.75 -11.99
C SER A 163 -5.46 -11.55 -11.74
N VAL A 164 -4.56 -11.56 -12.74
CA VAL A 164 -3.29 -12.26 -12.70
C VAL A 164 -2.18 -11.37 -13.27
N ALA A 165 -1.03 -11.35 -12.60
CA ALA A 165 0.17 -10.64 -13.06
C ALA A 165 1.37 -11.60 -13.07
N VAL A 166 1.87 -11.93 -14.25
CA VAL A 166 3.02 -12.83 -14.45
C VAL A 166 4.29 -12.02 -14.61
N LEU A 167 5.21 -12.14 -13.65
CA LEU A 167 6.50 -11.47 -13.60
C LEU A 167 7.55 -12.32 -14.32
N SER A 168 8.29 -11.69 -15.25
CA SER A 168 9.44 -12.34 -15.89
C SER A 168 10.55 -12.64 -14.88
N LEU A 169 11.42 -13.60 -15.19
CA LEU A 169 12.52 -13.99 -14.31
C LEU A 169 13.35 -12.78 -13.87
N GLY A 170 13.57 -12.66 -12.55
CA GLY A 170 14.31 -11.54 -11.97
C GLY A 170 13.52 -10.23 -11.87
N THR A 171 12.32 -10.12 -12.43
CA THR A 171 11.49 -8.90 -12.26
C THR A 171 11.01 -8.83 -10.82
N ARG A 172 11.34 -7.73 -10.14
CA ARG A 172 10.88 -7.46 -8.78
C ARG A 172 9.60 -6.63 -8.79
N ALA A 173 8.65 -6.99 -7.94
CA ALA A 173 7.45 -6.21 -7.71
C ALA A 173 7.03 -6.29 -6.26
N TYR A 174 6.24 -5.32 -5.81
CA TYR A 174 5.53 -5.43 -4.54
C TYR A 174 4.12 -4.86 -4.70
N VAL A 175 3.19 -5.40 -3.92
CA VAL A 175 1.81 -4.92 -3.89
C VAL A 175 1.77 -3.69 -3.00
N ALA A 176 1.44 -2.53 -3.56
CA ALA A 176 1.30 -1.31 -2.77
C ALA A 176 0.00 -1.32 -1.97
N ALA A 177 -1.09 -1.75 -2.61
CA ALA A 177 -2.38 -1.99 -1.98
C ALA A 177 -3.22 -2.94 -2.84
N SER A 178 -4.06 -3.73 -2.18
CA SER A 178 -5.14 -4.48 -2.81
C SER A 178 -6.31 -4.49 -1.84
N PHE A 179 -7.48 -4.03 -2.28
CA PHE A 179 -8.69 -3.92 -1.44
C PHE A 179 -9.93 -3.74 -2.31
N ARG A 180 -11.11 -3.89 -1.74
CA ARG A 180 -12.36 -3.46 -2.38
C ARG A 180 -12.69 -2.06 -1.89
N ALA A 181 -12.73 -1.07 -2.79
CA ALA A 181 -13.03 0.30 -2.41
C ALA A 181 -14.49 0.42 -1.90
N GLY A 182 -14.86 1.61 -1.41
CA GLY A 182 -16.20 1.84 -0.85
C GLY A 182 -17.37 1.62 -1.82
N ASP A 183 -17.09 1.60 -3.12
CA ASP A 183 -18.01 1.27 -4.22
C ASP A 183 -18.11 -0.25 -4.50
N GLY A 184 -17.36 -1.07 -3.75
CA GLY A 184 -17.29 -2.53 -3.91
C GLY A 184 -16.34 -3.00 -5.03
N VAL A 185 -15.80 -2.06 -5.82
CA VAL A 185 -14.90 -2.36 -6.94
C VAL A 185 -13.52 -2.75 -6.40
N PRO A 186 -12.98 -3.94 -6.77
CA PRO A 186 -11.60 -4.30 -6.45
C PRO A 186 -10.63 -3.26 -7.01
N HIS A 187 -9.68 -2.83 -6.20
CA HIS A 187 -8.63 -1.89 -6.58
C HIS A 187 -7.28 -2.45 -6.13
N THR A 188 -6.42 -2.73 -7.11
CA THR A 188 -5.10 -3.30 -6.91
C THR A 188 -4.04 -2.40 -7.53
N ILE A 189 -2.98 -2.14 -6.78
CA ILE A 189 -1.84 -1.33 -7.19
C ILE A 189 -0.58 -2.17 -7.02
N VAL A 190 0.07 -2.50 -8.13
CA VAL A 190 1.35 -3.23 -8.17
C VAL A 190 2.45 -2.29 -8.59
N ARG A 191 3.51 -2.23 -7.79
CA ARG A 191 4.70 -1.41 -8.06
C ARG A 191 5.83 -2.28 -8.59
N VAL A 192 6.45 -1.83 -9.68
CA VAL A 192 7.55 -2.51 -10.34
C VAL A 192 8.74 -1.52 -10.43
N PRO A 193 9.67 -1.53 -9.46
CA PRO A 193 10.72 -0.51 -9.35
C PRO A 193 11.76 -0.56 -10.48
N CYS A 194 12.05 -1.74 -11.03
CA CYS A 194 12.99 -1.91 -12.15
C CYS A 194 14.39 -1.31 -11.93
N ASP A 195 14.82 -1.33 -10.69
CA ASP A 195 16.16 -0.96 -10.23
C ASP A 195 17.22 -2.03 -10.55
N ASN A 196 16.83 -3.21 -11.03
CA ASN A 196 17.74 -4.28 -11.45
C ASN A 196 17.85 -4.47 -12.97
N GLY A 197 17.50 -3.44 -13.74
CA GLY A 197 17.65 -3.41 -15.21
C GLY A 197 16.33 -3.64 -15.93
N ASN A 198 16.18 -4.80 -16.58
CA ASN A 198 15.03 -5.11 -17.42
C ASN A 198 13.94 -5.83 -16.63
N CYS A 199 12.76 -5.23 -16.58
CA CYS A 199 11.54 -5.82 -16.04
C CYS A 199 10.57 -6.15 -17.16
N ALA A 200 9.83 -7.24 -17.00
CA ALA A 200 8.64 -7.47 -17.78
C ALA A 200 7.54 -8.11 -16.93
N LEU A 201 6.32 -7.66 -17.16
CA LEU A 201 5.11 -8.13 -16.50
C LEU A 201 4.01 -8.30 -17.54
N ASP A 202 3.38 -9.47 -17.56
CA ASP A 202 2.17 -9.76 -18.33
C ASP A 202 0.96 -9.74 -17.41
N VAL A 203 0.02 -8.82 -17.65
CA VAL A 203 -1.14 -8.61 -16.79
C VAL A 203 -2.42 -8.98 -17.50
N THR A 204 -3.26 -9.75 -16.83
CA THR A 204 -4.65 -10.02 -17.21
C THR A 204 -5.55 -9.52 -16.09
N VAL A 205 -6.33 -8.48 -16.37
CA VAL A 205 -7.20 -7.82 -15.39
C VAL A 205 -8.62 -8.32 -15.56
N ALA A 206 -9.25 -8.73 -14.46
CA ALA A 206 -10.65 -9.12 -14.42
C ALA A 206 -11.58 -7.95 -14.82
N GLU A 207 -12.71 -8.29 -15.44
CA GLU A 207 -13.70 -7.29 -15.84
C GLU A 207 -14.30 -6.59 -14.63
N GLY A 208 -14.38 -5.26 -14.67
CA GLY A 208 -14.93 -4.45 -13.58
C GLY A 208 -14.00 -4.23 -12.39
N ALA A 209 -12.76 -4.73 -12.43
CA ALA A 209 -11.72 -4.39 -11.45
C ALA A 209 -11.04 -3.04 -11.78
N ARG A 210 -10.26 -2.50 -10.85
CA ARG A 210 -9.29 -1.41 -11.09
C ARG A 210 -7.91 -1.94 -10.78
N PHE A 211 -7.07 -2.03 -11.81
CA PHE A 211 -5.71 -2.52 -11.66
C PHE A 211 -4.73 -1.45 -12.14
N GLU A 212 -3.70 -1.17 -11.37
CA GLU A 212 -2.62 -0.24 -11.71
C GLU A 212 -1.28 -0.95 -11.64
N VAL A 213 -0.51 -0.88 -12.74
CA VAL A 213 0.92 -1.20 -12.76
C VAL A 213 1.68 0.10 -12.75
N VAL A 214 2.48 0.29 -11.71
CA VAL A 214 3.15 1.55 -11.38
C VAL A 214 4.66 1.33 -11.57
N THR A 215 5.24 1.97 -12.58
CA THR A 215 6.70 1.94 -12.88
C THR A 215 7.31 3.33 -12.74
N PRO A 216 8.65 3.46 -12.70
CA PRO A 216 9.30 4.77 -12.62
C PRO A 216 8.95 5.76 -13.74
N ALA A 217 8.56 5.28 -14.94
CA ALA A 217 8.28 6.14 -16.09
C ALA A 217 6.80 6.22 -16.47
N ALA A 218 5.94 5.30 -16.01
CA ALA A 218 4.51 5.34 -16.31
C ALA A 218 3.65 4.63 -15.28
N ILE A 219 2.35 4.88 -15.36
CA ILE A 219 1.27 4.11 -14.71
C ILE A 219 0.41 3.55 -15.84
N ALA A 220 0.24 2.22 -15.87
CA ALA A 220 -0.70 1.54 -16.76
C ALA A 220 -1.90 1.06 -15.94
N ALA A 221 -3.10 1.47 -16.33
CA ALA A 221 -4.33 1.23 -15.58
C ALA A 221 -5.41 0.59 -16.47
N ALA A 222 -6.07 -0.46 -15.97
CA ALA A 222 -7.14 -1.14 -16.69
C ALA A 222 -8.17 -1.81 -15.77
N GLY A 223 -9.34 -2.15 -16.32
CA GLY A 223 -10.43 -2.82 -15.61
C GLY A 223 -11.17 -3.87 -16.44
N GLY A 224 -10.41 -4.75 -17.09
CA GLY A 224 -10.91 -5.71 -18.07
C GLY A 224 -10.05 -5.70 -19.34
N ALA A 225 -8.77 -5.99 -19.19
CA ALA A 225 -7.79 -5.92 -20.28
C ALA A 225 -6.65 -6.91 -20.08
N ARG A 226 -6.00 -7.27 -21.18
CA ARG A 226 -4.72 -7.96 -21.15
C ARG A 226 -3.66 -7.07 -21.77
N PHE A 227 -2.57 -6.85 -21.06
CA PHE A 227 -1.49 -6.00 -21.52
C PHE A 227 -0.15 -6.42 -20.92
N ARG A 228 0.92 -6.03 -21.61
CA ARG A 228 2.29 -6.27 -21.21
C ARG A 228 2.94 -4.95 -20.85
N VAL A 229 3.65 -4.94 -19.73
CA VAL A 229 4.49 -3.82 -19.29
C VAL A 229 5.93 -4.29 -19.33
N ARG A 230 6.76 -3.61 -20.12
CA ARG A 230 8.21 -3.80 -20.13
C ARG A 230 8.86 -2.52 -19.67
N ALA A 231 9.75 -2.59 -18.68
CA ALA A 231 10.47 -1.43 -18.21
C ALA A 231 11.97 -1.70 -18.22
N VAL A 232 12.73 -0.68 -18.58
CA VAL A 232 14.19 -0.73 -18.67
C VAL A 232 14.74 0.44 -17.88
N SER A 233 15.70 0.15 -17.00
CA SER A 233 16.45 1.17 -16.29
C SER A 233 17.87 1.28 -16.84
N SER A 234 18.33 2.52 -16.98
CA SER A 234 19.72 2.87 -17.28
C SER A 234 20.21 3.93 -16.28
N SER A 235 21.50 4.26 -16.31
CA SER A 235 22.10 5.23 -15.37
C SER A 235 21.46 6.63 -15.44
N SER A 236 20.86 7.00 -16.57
CA SER A 236 20.31 8.34 -16.80
C SER A 236 18.81 8.40 -17.04
N MET A 237 18.16 7.26 -17.30
CA MET A 237 16.77 7.22 -17.72
C MET A 237 16.09 5.89 -17.40
N PHE A 238 14.82 5.97 -17.03
CA PHE A 238 13.88 4.86 -16.99
C PHE A 238 12.95 4.94 -18.19
N GLN A 239 12.69 3.80 -18.82
CA GLN A 239 11.72 3.67 -19.91
C GLN A 239 10.68 2.64 -19.53
N THR A 240 9.42 2.88 -19.90
CA THR A 240 8.33 1.93 -19.75
C THR A 240 7.56 1.85 -21.05
N HIS A 241 7.42 0.64 -21.54
CA HIS A 241 6.71 0.30 -22.76
C HIS A 241 5.50 -0.55 -22.39
N VAL A 242 4.32 -0.11 -22.82
CA VAL A 242 3.05 -0.76 -22.54
C VAL A 242 2.46 -1.22 -23.86
N ASP A 243 2.24 -2.53 -24.00
CA ASP A 243 1.65 -3.18 -25.17
C ASP A 243 0.26 -3.73 -24.81
N VAL A 244 -0.80 -3.33 -25.50
CA VAL A 244 -2.16 -3.81 -25.22
C VAL A 244 -2.51 -5.00 -26.11
N VAL A 245 -2.84 -6.12 -25.48
CA VAL A 245 -3.26 -7.35 -26.17
C VAL A 245 -4.77 -7.33 -26.39
N SER A 246 -5.56 -6.99 -25.36
CA SER A 246 -7.02 -6.91 -25.43
C SER A 246 -7.56 -5.90 -24.42
N GLY A 247 -8.79 -5.44 -24.64
CA GLY A 247 -9.44 -4.44 -23.78
C GLY A 247 -8.89 -3.03 -24.00
N ARG A 248 -9.07 -2.15 -23.00
CA ARG A 248 -8.55 -0.78 -23.01
C ARG A 248 -7.65 -0.55 -21.81
N VAL A 249 -6.51 0.08 -22.06
CA VAL A 249 -5.53 0.43 -21.01
C VAL A 249 -5.27 1.91 -21.07
N LYS A 250 -5.45 2.60 -19.94
CA LYS A 250 -5.04 3.99 -19.83
C LYS A 250 -3.59 4.04 -19.35
N VAL A 251 -2.74 4.72 -20.11
CA VAL A 251 -1.34 4.90 -19.78
C VAL A 251 -1.10 6.36 -19.45
N LEU A 252 -0.47 6.61 -18.30
CA LEU A 252 -0.09 7.92 -17.81
C LEU A 252 1.42 7.94 -17.56
N ALA A 253 2.19 8.64 -18.39
CA ALA A 253 3.60 8.90 -18.15
C ALA A 253 3.80 9.79 -16.92
N ARG A 254 4.93 9.64 -16.21
CA ARG A 254 5.25 10.51 -15.06
C ARG A 254 5.45 11.96 -15.45
N SER A 255 5.88 12.22 -16.68
CA SER A 255 5.90 13.54 -17.30
C SER A 255 4.52 14.21 -17.38
N GLY A 256 3.42 13.46 -17.29
CA GLY A 256 2.03 13.94 -17.37
C GLY A 256 1.36 13.71 -18.74
N GLN A 257 2.09 13.19 -19.72
CA GLN A 257 1.52 12.75 -21.00
C GLN A 257 0.80 11.42 -20.84
N GLY A 258 -0.25 11.17 -21.61
CA GLY A 258 -0.96 9.90 -21.52
C GLY A 258 -2.10 9.77 -22.52
N GLY A 259 -2.72 8.60 -22.51
CA GLY A 259 -3.83 8.28 -23.41
C GLY A 259 -4.44 6.92 -23.12
N ILE A 260 -5.53 6.62 -23.82
CA ILE A 260 -6.16 5.30 -23.78
C ILE A 260 -5.68 4.52 -25.00
N LEU A 261 -5.11 3.35 -24.74
CA LEU A 261 -4.67 2.40 -25.75
C LEU A 261 -5.71 1.29 -25.90
N GLY A 262 -6.03 0.95 -27.14
CA GLY A 262 -6.81 -0.23 -27.52
C GLY A 262 -5.94 -1.40 -27.97
N PRO A 263 -6.55 -2.52 -28.37
CA PRO A 263 -5.82 -3.72 -28.77
C PRO A 263 -4.85 -3.47 -29.92
N GLY A 264 -3.62 -4.00 -29.80
CA GLY A 264 -2.55 -3.83 -30.78
C GLY A 264 -1.83 -2.48 -30.72
N GLN A 265 -2.27 -1.55 -29.87
CA GLN A 265 -1.59 -0.28 -29.65
C GLN A 265 -0.55 -0.41 -28.54
N SER A 266 0.50 0.41 -28.65
CA SER A 266 1.58 0.49 -27.68
C SER A 266 1.94 1.94 -27.37
N MET A 267 2.43 2.21 -26.16
CA MET A 267 3.01 3.50 -25.79
C MET A 267 4.36 3.28 -25.09
N THR A 268 5.32 4.15 -25.38
CA THR A 268 6.58 4.23 -24.65
C THR A 268 6.64 5.56 -23.90
N SER A 269 6.91 5.48 -22.61
CA SER A 269 7.17 6.62 -21.74
C SER A 269 8.61 6.57 -21.24
N ALA A 270 9.23 7.73 -21.07
CA ALA A 270 10.58 7.85 -20.57
C ALA A 270 10.64 8.94 -19.49
N GLU A 271 11.38 8.68 -18.43
CA GLU A 271 11.60 9.62 -17.32
C GLU A 271 13.10 9.64 -16.97
N PRO A 272 13.75 10.81 -16.85
CA PRO A 272 15.13 10.90 -16.40
C PRO A 272 15.29 10.28 -15.00
N SER A 273 16.42 9.63 -14.71
CA SER A 273 16.63 8.97 -13.41
C SER A 273 16.53 9.93 -12.21
N GLY A 274 16.91 11.20 -12.40
CA GLY A 274 16.75 12.25 -11.37
C GLY A 274 15.35 12.88 -11.31
N GLY A 275 14.46 12.55 -12.25
CA GLY A 275 13.07 13.01 -12.31
C GLY A 275 12.06 11.96 -11.87
N VAL A 276 12.51 10.73 -11.55
CA VAL A 276 11.65 9.70 -10.99
C VAL A 276 11.12 10.18 -9.64
N PRO A 277 9.80 10.10 -9.40
CA PRO A 277 9.26 10.52 -8.12
C PRO A 277 9.89 9.71 -6.97
N ARG A 278 10.08 10.36 -5.82
CA ARG A 278 10.74 9.73 -4.65
C ARG A 278 10.03 8.51 -4.10
N ASP A 279 8.80 8.27 -4.54
CA ASP A 279 8.04 7.08 -4.21
C ASP A 279 8.70 5.77 -4.72
N PHE A 280 9.73 5.83 -5.58
CA PHE A 280 10.58 4.69 -5.96
C PHE A 280 11.96 4.66 -5.31
N SER A 281 12.34 5.70 -4.56
CA SER A 281 13.57 5.66 -3.78
C SER A 281 13.36 4.76 -2.56
N PRO A 282 14.34 3.94 -2.16
CA PRO A 282 14.34 3.43 -0.80
C PRO A 282 14.31 4.68 0.10
N GLY A 283 13.25 4.81 0.90
CA GLY A 283 13.25 5.81 1.98
C GLY A 283 14.49 5.62 2.86
N PRO A 284 14.85 6.62 3.69
CA PRO A 284 15.88 6.43 4.71
C PRO A 284 15.60 5.20 5.59
#